data_AF-A0A1Z5JMF2-F1
#
_entry.id   AF-A0A1Z5JMF2-F1
#
_cell.length_a   1.000
_cell.length_b   1.000
_cell.length_c   1.000
_cell.angle_alpha   90.00
_cell.angle_beta   90.00
_cell.angle_gamma   90.00
#
_symmetry.space_group_name_H-M   'P 1'
#
loop_
_entity.id
_entity.type
_entity.pdbx_description
1 polymer ?
#
loop_
_entity_poly.entity_id
_entity_poly.type
_entity_poly.pdbx_seq_one_letter_code
_entity_poly.pdbx_strand_id
1 'polypeptide(L)'
;MMRTHFPITATILLLCFFPYGVVALATVTKGPWMTRASQLLEFKKQHGHVRVPKRYKEDPGLGLWVNKQRQQYRNFVTGQKPCSLTPERIEILDQLGFCWNTLDDPVDNDESDWWEHYRDLQQQMQLKSEKASSSSTSLATVIPRNSHLGKWMQKQRVADLSVQQVDALNQLDPDWRMPLREFVWEQRYRELQAYRNEHGDCCVPITYIENQPLAHWVSNQRKLYNKNLLSSKRLKRLNAIGFVWNRWEYEFTKKTEVWSE
;
A
#
# COMPACT_ATOMS: atom_id res chain seq x y z
N MET A 1 -33.76 -35.54 73.60
CA MET A 1 -34.33 -34.75 72.50
C MET A 1 -33.28 -34.60 71.41
N MET A 2 -33.62 -35.14 70.23
CA MET A 2 -33.15 -34.82 68.87
C MET A 2 -31.65 -34.83 68.56
N ARG A 3 -31.22 -36.00 68.05
CA ARG A 3 -30.26 -36.13 66.95
C ARG A 3 -30.89 -35.52 65.69
N THR A 4 -30.17 -34.69 64.94
CA THR A 4 -30.44 -34.47 63.52
C THR A 4 -29.14 -34.39 62.74
N HIS A 5 -29.08 -35.25 61.73
CA HIS A 5 -28.03 -35.46 60.75
C HIS A 5 -27.69 -34.20 59.95
N PHE A 6 -26.40 -34.00 59.70
CA PHE A 6 -25.91 -33.31 58.51
C PHE A 6 -26.09 -34.21 57.29
N PRO A 7 -26.66 -33.75 56.16
CA PRO A 7 -26.36 -34.33 54.87
C PRO A 7 -25.24 -33.51 54.19
N ILE A 8 -24.12 -34.20 53.98
CA ILE A 8 -23.16 -33.89 52.93
C ILE A 8 -23.83 -34.28 51.61
N THR A 9 -24.04 -33.33 50.71
CA THR A 9 -24.06 -33.61 49.27
C THR A 9 -23.31 -32.50 48.54
N ALA A 10 -22.30 -32.94 47.80
CA ALA A 10 -21.44 -32.15 46.95
C ALA A 10 -22.17 -31.62 45.71
N THR A 11 -21.86 -30.37 45.34
CA THR A 11 -21.85 -29.94 43.94
C THR A 11 -20.81 -28.84 43.76
N ILE A 12 -19.62 -29.25 43.30
CA ILE A 12 -18.61 -28.41 42.64
C ILE A 12 -19.05 -28.20 41.18
N LEU A 13 -18.71 -27.04 40.60
CA LEU A 13 -19.02 -26.49 39.24
C LEU A 13 -20.21 -25.49 39.29
N LEU A 14 -20.12 -24.20 38.92
CA LEU A 14 -19.35 -23.52 37.86
C LEU A 14 -19.26 -21.99 38.11
N LEU A 15 -18.11 -21.44 37.72
CA LEU A 15 -17.87 -20.12 37.10
C LEU A 15 -18.08 -18.83 37.92
N CYS A 16 -16.92 -18.24 38.19
CA CYS A 16 -16.70 -16.80 38.29
C CYS A 16 -17.26 -16.04 37.07
N PHE A 17 -17.50 -14.74 37.27
CA PHE A 17 -17.86 -13.69 36.31
C PHE A 17 -19.35 -13.56 35.96
N PHE A 18 -19.99 -12.61 36.62
CA PHE A 18 -21.27 -12.02 36.22
C PHE A 18 -21.23 -11.63 34.72
N PRO A 19 -22.05 -12.24 33.84
CA PRO A 19 -22.10 -11.89 32.42
C PRO A 19 -23.13 -10.79 32.18
N TYR A 20 -23.06 -9.68 32.91
CA TYR A 20 -23.96 -8.53 32.73
C TYR A 20 -23.34 -7.43 31.85
N GLY A 21 -22.49 -7.79 30.88
CA GLY A 21 -21.95 -6.83 29.91
C GLY A 21 -22.83 -6.65 28.66
N VAL A 22 -23.57 -7.68 28.25
CA VAL A 22 -24.30 -7.66 26.97
C VAL A 22 -25.76 -7.22 27.13
N VAL A 23 -26.37 -7.45 28.31
CA VAL A 23 -27.78 -7.11 28.57
C VAL A 23 -28.01 -5.60 28.77
N ALA A 24 -26.98 -4.86 29.20
CA ALA A 24 -27.11 -3.41 29.45
C ALA A 24 -27.25 -2.58 28.15
N LEU A 25 -26.66 -3.01 27.04
CA LEU A 25 -26.80 -2.31 25.75
C LEU A 25 -28.22 -2.41 25.15
N ALA A 26 -29.03 -3.39 25.56
CA ALA A 26 -30.37 -3.61 25.02
C ALA A 26 -31.45 -2.69 25.63
N THR A 27 -31.16 -2.01 26.75
CA THR A 27 -32.11 -1.06 27.39
C THR A 27 -31.76 0.41 27.10
N VAL A 28 -30.89 0.63 26.13
CA VAL A 28 -30.32 1.94 25.83
C VAL A 28 -31.35 2.87 25.16
N THR A 29 -31.59 3.99 25.81
CA THR A 29 -32.40 5.16 25.43
C THR A 29 -32.36 5.49 23.93
N LYS A 30 -33.54 5.50 23.28
CA LYS A 30 -33.71 5.89 21.87
C LYS A 30 -33.20 7.32 21.62
N GLY A 31 -32.28 7.51 20.67
CA GLY A 31 -31.84 8.84 20.24
C GLY A 31 -30.75 8.85 19.17
N PRO A 32 -30.52 9.98 18.49
CA PRO A 32 -29.60 10.07 17.33
C PRO A 32 -28.16 9.63 17.61
N TRP A 33 -27.67 9.84 18.84
CA TRP A 33 -26.33 9.41 19.24
C TRP A 33 -26.23 7.88 19.32
N MET A 34 -27.26 7.22 19.88
CA MET A 34 -27.29 5.77 19.99
C MET A 34 -27.41 5.10 18.63
N THR A 35 -28.13 5.70 17.68
CA THR A 35 -28.15 5.22 16.29
C THR A 35 -26.74 5.18 15.69
N ARG A 36 -25.92 6.21 15.91
CA ARG A 36 -24.52 6.24 15.44
C ARG A 36 -23.63 5.24 16.17
N ALA A 37 -23.83 5.04 17.47
CA ALA A 37 -23.13 3.99 18.24
C ALA A 37 -23.47 2.58 17.71
N SER A 38 -24.73 2.31 17.36
CA SER A 38 -25.13 1.05 16.74
C SER A 38 -24.51 0.86 15.35
N GLN A 39 -24.43 1.92 14.53
CA GLN A 39 -23.72 1.87 13.25
C GLN A 39 -22.23 1.57 13.42
N LEU A 40 -21.59 2.12 14.46
CA LEU A 40 -20.21 1.82 14.80
C LEU A 40 -20.02 0.35 15.23
N LEU A 41 -20.98 -0.20 15.99
CA LEU A 41 -20.98 -1.62 16.33
C LEU A 41 -21.12 -2.50 15.08
N GLU A 42 -21.98 -2.12 14.14
CA GLU A 42 -22.14 -2.85 12.88
C GLU A 42 -20.86 -2.77 12.03
N PHE A 43 -20.23 -1.60 11.97
CA PHE A 43 -18.91 -1.44 11.37
C PHE A 43 -17.87 -2.36 12.04
N LYS A 44 -17.87 -2.48 13.37
CA LYS A 44 -17.01 -3.42 14.10
C LYS A 44 -17.25 -4.88 13.69
N LYS A 45 -18.50 -5.28 13.49
CA LYS A 45 -18.80 -6.65 13.04
C LYS A 45 -18.28 -6.93 11.63
N GLN A 46 -18.37 -5.95 10.73
CA GLN A 46 -17.96 -6.09 9.33
C GLN A 46 -16.43 -6.01 9.16
N HIS A 47 -15.77 -5.13 9.91
CA HIS A 47 -14.35 -4.83 9.73
C HIS A 47 -13.46 -5.38 10.87
N GLY A 48 -14.06 -5.94 11.93
CA GLY A 48 -13.35 -6.45 13.11
C GLY A 48 -12.87 -5.35 14.09
N HIS A 49 -13.02 -4.08 13.76
CA HIS A 49 -12.54 -2.94 14.55
C HIS A 49 -13.47 -1.72 14.49
N VAL A 50 -13.35 -0.77 15.42
CA VAL A 50 -14.16 0.47 15.48
C VAL A 50 -13.46 1.70 14.87
N ARG A 51 -12.35 1.51 14.16
CA ARG A 51 -11.57 2.58 13.51
C ARG A 51 -12.22 3.02 12.18
N VAL A 52 -13.17 3.95 12.25
CA VAL A 52 -13.81 4.50 11.05
C VAL A 52 -12.98 5.66 10.48
N PRO A 53 -12.62 5.64 9.17
CA PRO A 53 -11.90 6.75 8.53
C PRO A 53 -12.68 8.07 8.57
N LYS A 54 -11.98 9.21 8.68
CA LYS A 54 -12.63 10.54 8.63
C LYS A 54 -13.41 10.76 7.34
N ARG A 55 -12.92 10.21 6.22
CA ARG A 55 -13.52 10.28 4.89
C ARG A 55 -14.04 8.90 4.46
N TYR A 56 -14.81 8.25 5.33
CA TYR A 56 -15.46 6.99 5.03
C TYR A 56 -16.44 7.19 3.87
N LYS A 57 -16.30 6.44 2.78
CA LYS A 57 -17.04 6.71 1.53
C LYS A 57 -18.45 6.13 1.57
N GLU A 58 -18.58 5.01 2.26
CA GLU A 58 -19.78 4.19 2.40
C GLU A 58 -20.78 4.86 3.37
N ASP A 59 -20.29 5.47 4.45
CA ASP A 59 -21.07 6.37 5.32
C ASP A 59 -20.21 7.56 5.79
N PRO A 60 -20.15 8.65 5.01
CA PRO A 60 -19.42 9.86 5.40
C PRO A 60 -19.88 10.43 6.75
N GLY A 61 -21.15 10.23 7.11
CA GLY A 61 -21.72 10.69 8.36
C GLY A 61 -21.15 9.96 9.57
N LEU A 62 -20.88 8.66 9.46
CA LEU A 62 -20.27 7.86 10.52
C LEU A 62 -18.81 8.30 10.76
N GLY A 63 -18.04 8.51 9.68
CA GLY A 63 -16.66 8.99 9.77
C GLY A 63 -16.53 10.37 10.42
N LEU A 64 -17.44 11.29 10.08
CA LEU A 64 -17.54 12.60 10.73
C LEU A 64 -17.94 12.49 12.20
N TRP A 65 -18.90 11.61 12.51
CA TRP A 65 -19.40 11.43 13.87
C TRP A 65 -18.33 10.85 14.81
N VAL A 66 -17.59 9.82 14.38
CA VAL A 66 -16.48 9.22 15.14
C VAL A 66 -15.42 10.28 15.47
N ASN A 67 -15.06 11.11 14.49
CA ASN A 67 -14.07 12.15 14.69
C ASN A 67 -14.56 13.23 15.66
N LYS A 68 -15.86 13.55 15.60
CA LYS A 68 -16.50 14.44 16.58
C LYS A 68 -16.45 13.86 17.99
N GLN A 69 -16.61 12.54 18.19
CA GLN A 69 -16.50 11.93 19.51
C GLN A 69 -15.09 12.07 20.09
N ARG A 70 -14.05 11.83 19.28
CA ARG A 70 -12.64 12.05 19.69
C ARG A 70 -12.38 13.51 20.09
N GLN A 71 -12.89 14.46 19.30
CA GLN A 71 -12.79 15.89 19.63
C GLN A 71 -13.49 16.23 20.95
N GLN A 72 -14.70 15.72 21.16
CA GLN A 72 -15.49 15.95 22.37
C GLN A 72 -14.81 15.36 23.62
N TYR A 73 -14.18 14.19 23.50
CA TYR A 73 -13.42 13.58 24.57
C TYR A 73 -12.17 14.39 24.93
N ARG A 74 -11.43 14.92 23.96
CA ARG A 74 -10.31 15.84 24.24
C ARG A 74 -10.77 17.08 25.00
N ASN A 75 -11.92 17.64 24.63
CA ASN A 75 -12.50 18.77 25.35
C ASN A 75 -12.91 18.38 26.78
N PHE A 76 -13.47 17.19 26.96
CA PHE A 76 -13.82 16.63 28.27
C PHE A 76 -12.59 16.49 29.18
N VAL A 77 -11.49 15.91 28.66
CA VAL A 77 -10.24 15.72 29.41
C VAL A 77 -9.53 17.05 29.72
N THR A 78 -9.49 17.98 28.76
CA THR A 78 -8.77 19.25 28.93
C THR A 78 -9.56 20.31 29.68
N GLY A 79 -10.89 20.20 29.77
CA GLY A 79 -11.78 21.18 30.42
C GLY A 79 -11.82 22.56 29.75
N GLN A 80 -11.13 22.76 28.63
CA GLN A 80 -10.96 24.07 27.98
C GLN A 80 -12.19 24.54 27.19
N LYS A 81 -13.09 23.62 26.81
CA LYS A 81 -14.25 23.88 25.96
C LYS A 81 -15.46 23.06 26.43
N PRO A 82 -16.70 23.56 26.22
CA PRO A 82 -17.90 22.80 26.57
C PRO A 82 -17.93 21.46 25.82
N CYS A 83 -18.15 20.38 26.57
CA CYS A 83 -18.24 19.02 26.05
C CYS A 83 -19.69 18.49 26.14
N SER A 84 -20.17 17.88 25.06
CA SER A 84 -21.50 17.24 25.02
C SER A 84 -21.45 15.73 25.27
N LEU A 85 -20.28 15.22 25.65
CA LEU A 85 -20.03 13.81 25.89
C LEU A 85 -20.27 13.52 27.37
N THR A 86 -21.22 12.64 27.67
CA THR A 86 -21.53 12.24 29.04
C THR A 86 -20.67 11.03 29.44
N PRO A 87 -20.43 10.80 30.74
CA PRO A 87 -19.71 9.62 31.21
C PRO A 87 -20.29 8.30 30.70
N GLU A 88 -21.62 8.18 30.58
CA GLU A 88 -22.24 6.95 30.07
C GLU A 88 -21.91 6.71 28.58
N ARG A 89 -21.81 7.78 27.79
CA ARG A 89 -21.41 7.69 26.38
C ARG A 89 -19.95 7.29 26.21
N ILE A 90 -19.09 7.71 27.14
CA ILE A 90 -17.69 7.32 27.17
C ILE A 90 -17.58 5.82 27.44
N GLU A 91 -18.24 5.36 28.51
CA GLU A 91 -18.26 3.95 28.90
C GLU A 91 -18.77 3.04 27.76
N ILE A 92 -19.84 3.43 27.06
CA ILE A 92 -20.35 2.67 25.91
C ILE A 92 -19.29 2.52 24.81
N LEU A 93 -18.56 3.60 24.51
CA LEU A 93 -17.52 3.57 23.49
C LEU A 93 -16.29 2.79 23.98
N ASP A 94 -15.92 2.89 25.25
CA ASP A 94 -14.86 2.11 25.87
C ASP A 94 -15.15 0.60 25.81
N GLN A 95 -16.38 0.19 26.11
CA GLN A 95 -16.82 -1.20 25.97
C GLN A 95 -16.78 -1.71 24.52
N LEU A 96 -16.96 -0.82 23.55
CA LEU A 96 -16.78 -1.14 22.13
C LEU A 96 -15.31 -1.22 21.72
N GLY A 97 -14.37 -0.85 22.60
CA GLY A 97 -12.93 -0.76 22.31
C GLY A 97 -12.58 0.48 21.50
N PHE A 98 -13.24 1.61 21.77
CA PHE A 98 -13.07 2.85 21.02
C PHE A 98 -11.80 3.59 21.43
N CYS A 99 -10.85 3.74 20.51
CA CYS A 99 -9.64 4.52 20.73
C CYS A 99 -9.93 6.03 20.65
N TRP A 100 -9.83 6.72 21.79
CA TRP A 100 -10.07 8.16 21.93
C TRP A 100 -8.93 9.03 21.40
N ASN A 101 -7.71 8.62 21.75
CA ASN A 101 -6.49 9.19 21.21
C ASN A 101 -5.94 8.22 20.18
N THR A 102 -5.62 8.71 18.99
CA THR A 102 -4.92 7.89 18.01
C THR A 102 -3.49 7.61 18.48
N LEU A 103 -2.89 8.55 19.24
CA LEU A 103 -1.52 8.45 19.74
C LEU A 103 -1.31 7.48 20.91
N ASP A 104 -2.36 7.16 21.67
CA ASP A 104 -2.30 6.22 22.80
C ASP A 104 -2.66 4.79 22.38
N ASP A 105 -2.90 4.58 21.09
CA ASP A 105 -3.05 3.24 20.51
C ASP A 105 -1.64 2.63 20.41
N PRO A 106 -1.36 1.44 20.98
CA PRO A 106 -0.09 0.73 20.76
C PRO A 106 0.18 0.45 19.26
N VAL A 107 -0.84 0.65 18.42
CA VAL A 107 -0.87 0.50 16.96
C VAL A 107 -1.06 1.86 16.29
N ASP A 108 -0.38 2.90 16.75
CA ASP A 108 -0.31 4.20 16.07
C ASP A 108 0.60 4.16 14.83
N ASN A 109 0.29 3.22 13.93
CA ASN A 109 0.80 3.19 12.58
C ASN A 109 -0.25 2.52 11.69
N ASP A 110 -1.09 3.33 11.03
CA ASP A 110 -1.62 3.16 9.65
C ASP A 110 -1.91 1.75 9.07
N GLU A 111 -2.12 0.69 9.87
CA GLU A 111 -2.06 -0.69 9.37
C GLU A 111 -3.37 -1.12 8.71
N SER A 112 -4.49 -0.60 9.19
CA SER A 112 -5.82 -0.87 8.61
C SER A 112 -6.04 -0.17 7.27
N ASP A 113 -5.54 1.05 7.11
CA ASP A 113 -5.60 1.80 5.83
C ASP A 113 -4.61 1.18 4.82
N TRP A 114 -3.45 0.72 5.29
CA TRP A 114 -2.45 0.05 4.46
C TRP A 114 -3.02 -1.19 3.77
N TRP A 115 -3.70 -2.08 4.50
CA TRP A 115 -4.27 -3.30 3.93
C TRP A 115 -5.45 -3.02 2.99
N GLU A 116 -6.20 -1.94 3.17
CA GLU A 116 -7.21 -1.49 2.20
C GLU A 116 -6.58 -1.07 0.87
N HIS A 117 -5.55 -0.23 0.92
CA HIS A 117 -4.80 0.16 -0.28
C HIS A 117 -4.12 -1.03 -0.96
N TYR A 118 -3.61 -1.99 -0.17
CA TYR A 118 -3.03 -3.23 -0.69
C TYR A 118 -4.08 -4.09 -1.39
N ARG A 119 -5.28 -4.25 -0.83
CA ARG A 119 -6.39 -4.97 -1.50
C ARG A 119 -6.81 -4.31 -2.81
N ASP A 120 -6.94 -2.99 -2.82
CA ASP A 120 -7.23 -2.22 -4.04
C ASP A 120 -6.14 -2.43 -5.11
N LEU A 121 -4.87 -2.51 -4.69
CA LEU A 121 -3.73 -2.80 -5.55
C LEU A 121 -3.85 -4.19 -6.20
N GLN A 122 -4.16 -5.21 -5.41
CA GLN A 122 -4.35 -6.59 -5.88
C GLN A 122 -5.47 -6.66 -6.93
N GLN A 123 -6.61 -6.02 -6.67
CA GLN A 123 -7.74 -6.02 -7.59
C GLN A 123 -7.39 -5.37 -8.93
N GLN A 124 -6.67 -4.23 -8.92
CA GLN A 124 -6.26 -3.57 -10.16
C GLN A 124 -5.24 -4.39 -10.96
N MET A 125 -4.35 -5.11 -10.28
CA MET A 125 -3.40 -6.03 -10.92
C MET A 125 -4.14 -7.15 -11.64
N GLN A 126 -5.11 -7.79 -10.95
CA GLN A 126 -5.92 -8.86 -11.52
C GLN A 126 -6.73 -8.41 -12.74
N LEU A 127 -7.43 -7.28 -12.64
CA LEU A 127 -8.22 -6.72 -13.75
C LEU A 127 -7.36 -6.38 -14.98
N LYS A 128 -6.09 -6.02 -14.80
CA LYS A 128 -5.17 -5.76 -15.90
C LYS A 128 -4.55 -7.02 -16.48
N SER A 129 -4.21 -8.02 -15.66
CA SER A 129 -3.70 -9.30 -16.15
C SER A 129 -4.74 -10.02 -17.01
N GLU A 130 -6.03 -9.92 -16.67
CA GLU A 130 -7.12 -10.51 -17.47
C GLU A 130 -7.28 -9.83 -18.84
N LYS A 131 -6.86 -8.56 -18.97
CA LYS A 131 -6.98 -7.78 -20.21
C LYS A 131 -5.71 -7.80 -21.07
N ALA A 132 -4.57 -8.19 -20.51
CA ALA A 132 -3.28 -8.15 -21.18
C ALA A 132 -2.81 -9.57 -21.53
N SER A 133 -2.83 -9.93 -22.81
CA SER A 133 -2.42 -11.26 -23.30
C SER A 133 -0.91 -11.55 -23.26
N SER A 134 -0.09 -10.84 -22.48
CA SER A 134 1.36 -11.10 -22.40
C SER A 134 2.03 -10.64 -21.10
N SER A 135 2.99 -11.47 -20.67
CA SER A 135 3.59 -11.60 -19.35
C SER A 135 4.50 -10.45 -18.88
N SER A 136 4.52 -10.29 -17.56
CA SER A 136 5.32 -9.34 -16.74
C SER A 136 4.71 -7.94 -16.64
N THR A 137 3.86 -7.78 -15.62
CA THR A 137 3.06 -6.58 -15.39
C THR A 137 3.54 -5.94 -14.09
N SER A 138 4.62 -5.16 -14.13
CA SER A 138 5.11 -4.45 -12.93
C SER A 138 4.10 -3.42 -12.43
N LEU A 139 3.98 -3.27 -11.12
CA LEU A 139 3.16 -2.25 -10.44
C LEU A 139 3.45 -0.84 -10.96
N ALA A 140 4.71 -0.57 -11.33
CA ALA A 140 5.14 0.71 -11.86
C ALA A 140 4.42 1.07 -13.18
N THR A 141 4.04 0.07 -13.97
CA THR A 141 3.35 0.22 -15.26
C THR A 141 1.83 0.10 -15.13
N VAL A 142 1.37 -0.70 -14.16
CA VAL A 142 -0.07 -0.95 -13.92
C VAL A 142 -0.74 0.25 -13.29
N ILE A 143 -0.12 0.82 -12.27
CA ILE A 143 -0.74 1.85 -11.43
C ILE A 143 -0.27 3.23 -11.88
N PRO A 144 -1.17 4.10 -12.39
CA PRO A 144 -0.78 5.45 -12.82
C PRO A 144 -0.19 6.24 -11.66
N ARG A 145 1.00 6.83 -11.82
CA ARG A 145 1.70 7.55 -10.72
C ARG A 145 0.86 8.64 -10.06
N ASN A 146 -0.02 9.29 -10.82
CA ASN A 146 -0.85 10.39 -10.35
C ASN A 146 -2.15 9.92 -9.67
N SER A 147 -2.46 8.62 -9.72
CA SER A 147 -3.63 8.05 -9.05
C SER A 147 -3.44 8.00 -7.53
N HIS A 148 -4.53 7.77 -6.80
CA HIS A 148 -4.51 7.58 -5.35
C HIS A 148 -3.53 6.47 -4.94
N LEU A 149 -3.64 5.29 -5.54
CA LEU A 149 -2.72 4.16 -5.31
C LEU A 149 -1.30 4.46 -5.79
N GLY A 150 -1.13 5.21 -6.88
CA GLY A 150 0.20 5.61 -7.39
C GLY A 150 0.94 6.54 -6.43
N LYS A 151 0.22 7.44 -5.75
CA LYS A 151 0.76 8.29 -4.69
C LYS A 151 1.04 7.50 -3.42
N TRP A 152 0.15 6.57 -3.05
CA TRP A 152 0.36 5.67 -1.92
C TRP A 152 1.60 4.78 -2.12
N MET A 153 1.75 4.13 -3.27
CA MET A 153 2.94 3.33 -3.61
C MET A 153 4.24 4.14 -3.52
N GLN A 154 4.22 5.41 -3.93
CA GLN A 154 5.40 6.28 -3.78
C GLN A 154 5.82 6.47 -2.33
N LYS A 155 4.85 6.59 -1.40
CA LYS A 155 5.14 6.64 0.03
C LYS A 155 5.75 5.33 0.52
N GLN A 156 5.20 4.19 0.10
CA GLN A 156 5.69 2.87 0.54
C GLN A 156 7.15 2.61 0.17
N ARG A 157 7.67 3.22 -0.91
CA ARG A 157 9.06 3.04 -1.35
C ARG A 157 10.09 3.60 -0.39
N VAL A 158 9.72 4.63 0.37
CA VAL A 158 10.59 5.38 1.28
C VAL A 158 10.23 5.18 2.74
N ALA A 159 9.06 4.59 3.02
CA ALA A 159 8.61 4.28 4.36
C ALA A 159 9.39 3.12 4.98
N ASP A 160 9.48 3.15 6.31
CA ASP A 160 9.95 2.01 7.10
C ASP A 160 8.77 1.05 7.32
N LEU A 161 8.73 -0.02 6.54
CA LEU A 161 7.62 -0.96 6.48
C LEU A 161 7.90 -2.18 7.36
N SER A 162 6.84 -2.76 7.93
CA SER A 162 6.97 -4.04 8.62
C SER A 162 7.37 -5.16 7.65
N VAL A 163 7.98 -6.22 8.17
CA VAL A 163 8.37 -7.39 7.38
C VAL A 163 7.19 -7.95 6.61
N GLN A 164 6.01 -8.03 7.25
CA GLN A 164 4.78 -8.53 6.62
C GLN A 164 4.32 -7.67 5.44
N GLN A 165 4.42 -6.34 5.55
CA GLN A 165 4.08 -5.41 4.47
C GLN A 165 5.05 -5.51 3.29
N VAL A 166 6.34 -5.64 3.58
CA VAL A 166 7.37 -5.86 2.55
C VAL A 166 7.14 -7.18 1.83
N ASP A 167 6.90 -8.26 2.56
CA ASP A 167 6.65 -9.58 1.99
C ASP A 167 5.40 -9.59 1.13
N ALA A 168 4.32 -8.92 1.58
CA ALA A 168 3.09 -8.78 0.80
C ALA A 168 3.34 -8.04 -0.53
N LEU A 169 4.05 -6.90 -0.52
CA LEU A 169 4.38 -6.18 -1.75
C LEU A 169 5.35 -6.96 -2.64
N ASN A 170 6.31 -7.68 -2.06
CA ASN A 170 7.25 -8.54 -2.80
C ASN A 170 6.53 -9.69 -3.52
N GLN A 171 5.47 -10.25 -2.92
CA GLN A 171 4.64 -11.28 -3.56
C GLN A 171 3.90 -10.72 -4.79
N LEU A 172 3.53 -9.44 -4.78
CA LEU A 172 2.85 -8.81 -5.93
C LEU A 172 3.80 -8.40 -7.04
N ASP A 173 4.91 -7.76 -6.68
CA ASP A 173 5.93 -7.30 -7.61
C ASP A 173 7.26 -7.17 -6.86
N PRO A 174 8.21 -8.11 -7.01
CA PRO A 174 9.51 -8.03 -6.35
C PRO A 174 10.28 -6.73 -6.63
N ASP A 175 9.97 -6.06 -7.75
CA ASP A 175 10.59 -4.80 -8.17
C ASP A 175 9.78 -3.57 -7.72
N TRP A 176 8.79 -3.70 -6.81
CA TRP A 176 7.90 -2.59 -6.43
C TRP A 176 8.63 -1.37 -5.86
N ARG A 177 9.78 -1.58 -5.21
CA ARG A 177 10.67 -0.49 -4.72
C ARG A 177 11.36 0.26 -5.84
N MET A 178 11.50 -0.35 -7.02
CA MET A 178 12.15 0.25 -8.17
C MET A 178 11.32 1.43 -8.71
N PRO A 179 11.88 2.64 -8.80
CA PRO A 179 11.19 3.76 -9.42
C PRO A 179 10.89 3.46 -10.89
N LEU A 180 9.72 3.87 -11.41
CA LEU A 180 9.32 3.59 -12.80
C LEU A 180 10.37 4.02 -13.83
N ARG A 181 11.05 5.14 -13.58
CA ARG A 181 12.12 5.62 -14.48
C ARG A 181 13.30 4.64 -14.54
N GLU A 182 13.66 4.01 -13.42
CA GLU A 182 14.73 3.01 -13.40
C GLU A 182 14.23 1.70 -14.01
N PHE A 183 13.02 1.24 -13.66
CA PHE A 183 12.41 0.03 -14.25
C PHE A 183 12.35 0.08 -15.78
N VAL A 184 11.83 1.17 -16.35
CA VAL A 184 11.76 1.36 -17.81
C VAL A 184 13.17 1.41 -18.41
N TRP A 185 14.15 1.99 -17.71
CA TRP A 185 15.53 2.02 -18.19
C TRP A 185 16.15 0.61 -18.20
N GLU A 186 15.94 -0.19 -17.14
CA GLU A 186 16.38 -1.58 -17.06
C GLU A 186 15.75 -2.45 -18.15
N GLN A 187 14.44 -2.28 -18.39
CA GLN A 187 13.75 -3.00 -19.46
C GLN A 187 14.38 -2.72 -20.83
N ARG A 188 14.61 -1.44 -21.17
CA ARG A 188 15.27 -1.06 -22.43
C ARG A 188 16.72 -1.52 -22.50
N TYR A 189 17.42 -1.55 -21.36
CA TYR A 189 18.76 -2.10 -21.29
C TYR A 189 18.77 -3.61 -21.60
N ARG A 190 17.83 -4.40 -21.06
CA ARG A 190 17.68 -5.82 -21.39
C ARG A 190 17.33 -6.05 -22.86
N GLU A 191 16.43 -5.24 -23.41
CA GLU A 191 16.10 -5.28 -24.85
C GLU A 191 17.33 -4.97 -25.72
N LEU A 192 18.19 -4.03 -25.31
CA LEU A 192 19.44 -3.77 -26.00
C LEU A 192 20.42 -4.95 -25.90
N GLN A 193 20.51 -5.62 -24.76
CA GLN A 193 21.33 -6.83 -24.62
C GLN A 193 20.85 -7.94 -25.55
N ALA A 194 19.52 -8.13 -25.65
CA ALA A 194 18.94 -9.08 -26.60
C ALA A 194 19.27 -8.70 -28.05
N TYR A 195 19.12 -7.42 -28.41
CA TYR A 195 19.49 -6.91 -29.73
C TYR A 195 20.96 -7.20 -30.06
N ARG A 196 21.87 -6.94 -29.12
CA ARG A 196 23.30 -7.23 -29.30
C ARG A 196 23.57 -8.70 -29.53
N ASN A 197 22.90 -9.59 -28.79
CA ASN A 197 23.08 -11.03 -28.95
C ASN A 197 22.62 -11.51 -30.33
N GLU A 198 21.61 -10.87 -30.90
CA GLU A 198 21.06 -11.21 -32.21
C GLU A 198 21.85 -10.58 -33.38
N HIS A 199 22.25 -9.31 -33.26
CA HIS A 199 22.86 -8.53 -34.35
C HIS A 199 24.39 -8.39 -34.24
N GLY A 200 24.98 -8.81 -33.11
CA GLY A 200 26.41 -8.73 -32.83
C GLY A 200 26.90 -7.38 -32.29
N ASP A 201 26.08 -6.32 -32.38
CA ASP A 201 26.45 -4.99 -31.87
C ASP A 201 25.27 -4.20 -31.27
N CYS A 202 25.57 -3.05 -30.68
CA CYS A 202 24.58 -2.15 -30.10
C CYS A 202 24.18 -0.99 -31.04
N CYS A 203 24.41 -1.11 -32.34
CA CYS A 203 24.14 -0.05 -33.31
C CYS A 203 22.69 -0.07 -33.81
N VAL A 204 21.74 0.08 -32.89
CA VAL A 204 20.30 0.06 -33.20
C VAL A 204 19.94 1.21 -34.17
N PRO A 205 19.38 0.92 -35.36
CA PRO A 205 18.90 1.94 -36.29
C PRO A 205 17.69 2.69 -35.73
N ILE A 206 17.55 3.98 -36.06
CA ILE A 206 16.36 4.76 -35.65
C ILE A 206 15.07 4.20 -36.27
N THR A 207 15.19 3.56 -37.43
CA THR A 207 14.11 2.92 -38.19
C THR A 207 13.88 1.46 -37.80
N TYR A 208 14.43 0.96 -36.70
CA TYR A 208 14.23 -0.43 -36.27
C TYR A 208 12.75 -0.68 -35.95
N ILE A 209 12.05 -1.40 -36.83
CA ILE A 209 10.57 -1.47 -36.84
C ILE A 209 10.09 -2.41 -35.74
N GLU A 210 10.84 -3.48 -35.51
CA GLU A 210 10.59 -4.56 -34.56
C GLU A 210 10.50 -4.02 -33.13
N ASN A 211 11.29 -2.99 -32.79
CA ASN A 211 11.23 -2.31 -31.50
C ASN A 211 11.59 -0.82 -31.61
N GLN A 212 10.66 -0.05 -32.18
CA GLN A 212 10.73 1.41 -32.25
C GLN A 212 10.99 2.10 -30.88
N PRO A 213 10.38 1.65 -29.76
CA PRO A 213 10.70 2.21 -28.44
C PRO A 213 12.18 2.07 -28.04
N LEU A 214 12.83 0.94 -28.34
CA LEU A 214 14.26 0.74 -28.11
C LEU A 214 15.10 1.70 -28.95
N ALA A 215 14.80 1.84 -30.24
CA ALA A 215 15.51 2.73 -31.15
C ALA A 215 15.51 4.18 -30.66
N HIS A 216 14.33 4.67 -30.24
CA HIS A 216 14.20 6.00 -29.63
C HIS A 216 14.98 6.12 -28.31
N TRP A 217 14.95 5.08 -27.46
CA TRP A 217 15.68 5.08 -26.20
C TRP A 217 17.20 5.15 -26.41
N VAL A 218 17.75 4.39 -27.37
CA VAL A 218 19.18 4.41 -27.75
C VAL A 218 19.58 5.79 -28.26
N SER A 219 18.78 6.39 -29.15
CA SER A 219 19.00 7.76 -29.65
C SER A 219 19.02 8.78 -28.51
N ASN A 220 18.10 8.64 -27.55
CA ASN A 220 18.09 9.49 -26.36
C ASN A 220 19.30 9.27 -25.45
N GLN A 221 19.83 8.04 -25.31
CA GLN A 221 21.06 7.83 -24.53
C GLN A 221 22.25 8.59 -25.14
N ARG A 222 22.39 8.57 -26.48
CA ARG A 222 23.42 9.33 -27.20
C ARG A 222 23.28 10.84 -26.98
N LYS A 223 22.04 11.37 -27.05
CA LYS A 223 21.75 12.78 -26.74
C LYS A 223 22.13 13.15 -25.30
N LEU A 224 21.84 12.30 -24.33
CA LEU A 224 22.16 12.54 -22.92
C LEU A 224 23.67 12.49 -22.66
N TYR A 225 24.39 11.57 -23.32
CA TYR A 225 25.84 11.49 -23.27
C TYR A 225 26.50 12.75 -23.80
N ASN A 226 26.10 13.23 -25.00
CA ASN A 226 26.64 14.46 -25.58
C ASN A 226 26.36 15.72 -24.74
N LYS A 227 25.31 15.69 -23.91
CA LYS A 227 24.97 16.77 -22.97
C LYS A 227 25.60 16.59 -21.59
N ASN A 228 26.39 15.54 -21.36
CA ASN A 228 26.93 15.17 -20.04
C ASN A 228 25.86 14.98 -18.95
N LEU A 229 24.64 14.57 -19.33
CA LEU A 229 23.50 14.37 -18.42
C LEU A 229 23.28 12.89 -18.06
N LEU A 230 24.13 12.00 -18.57
CA LEU A 230 24.04 10.57 -18.28
C LEU A 230 24.75 10.24 -16.97
N SER A 231 24.10 9.51 -16.07
CA SER A 231 24.73 9.13 -14.80
C SER A 231 25.90 8.18 -15.02
N SER A 232 26.92 8.28 -14.16
CA SER A 232 28.12 7.44 -14.21
C SER A 232 27.78 5.94 -14.16
N LYS A 233 26.78 5.55 -13.36
CA LYS A 233 26.27 4.16 -13.29
C LYS A 233 25.77 3.67 -14.65
N ARG A 234 24.96 4.47 -15.36
CA ARG A 234 24.39 4.10 -16.66
C ARG A 234 25.45 4.07 -17.74
N LEU A 235 26.36 5.05 -17.73
CA LEU A 235 27.51 5.08 -18.64
C LEU A 235 28.37 3.83 -18.52
N LYS A 236 28.76 3.44 -17.30
CA LYS A 236 29.54 2.21 -17.05
C LYS A 236 28.84 0.97 -17.60
N ARG A 237 27.53 0.83 -17.37
CA ARG A 237 26.75 -0.33 -17.84
C ARG A 237 26.60 -0.40 -19.36
N LEU A 238 26.45 0.75 -20.02
CA LEU A 238 26.37 0.82 -21.48
C LEU A 238 27.75 0.53 -22.11
N ASN A 239 28.82 1.07 -21.54
CA ASN A 239 30.17 0.78 -22.01
C ASN A 239 30.54 -0.70 -21.85
N ALA A 240 30.12 -1.34 -20.75
CA ALA A 240 30.39 -2.76 -20.49
C ALA A 240 29.80 -3.71 -21.54
N ILE A 241 28.75 -3.29 -22.26
CA ILE A 241 28.16 -4.08 -23.34
C ILE A 241 28.62 -3.63 -24.73
N GLY A 242 29.58 -2.71 -24.83
CA GLY A 242 30.09 -2.20 -26.11
C GLY A 242 29.12 -1.22 -26.79
N PHE A 243 28.42 -0.39 -26.03
CA PHE A 243 27.49 0.58 -26.61
C PHE A 243 28.16 1.55 -27.59
N VAL A 244 27.63 1.64 -28.80
CA VAL A 244 28.12 2.53 -29.86
C VAL A 244 27.56 3.94 -29.67
N TRP A 245 28.38 4.83 -29.12
CA TRP A 245 28.05 6.25 -28.91
C TRP A 245 28.00 7.05 -30.21
N ASN A 246 28.96 6.82 -31.11
CA ASN A 246 29.04 7.46 -32.41
C ASN A 246 28.87 6.41 -33.52
N ARG A 247 27.70 6.44 -34.16
CA ARG A 247 27.37 5.50 -35.24
C ARG A 247 28.27 5.66 -36.46
N TRP A 248 28.58 6.90 -36.85
CA TRP A 248 29.36 7.19 -38.04
C TRP A 248 30.78 6.68 -37.92
N GLU A 249 31.38 6.91 -36.75
CA GLU A 249 32.72 6.43 -36.42
C GLU A 249 32.78 4.90 -36.43
N TYR A 250 31.79 4.24 -35.81
CA TYR A 250 31.71 2.79 -35.80
C TYR A 250 31.49 2.16 -37.19
N GLU A 251 30.59 2.73 -38.00
CA GLU A 251 30.38 2.25 -39.38
C GLU A 251 31.62 2.47 -40.26
N PHE A 252 32.36 3.57 -40.02
CA PHE A 252 33.61 3.83 -40.71
C PHE A 252 34.68 2.80 -40.32
N THR A 253 34.88 2.53 -39.03
CA THR A 253 35.88 1.55 -38.55
C THR A 253 35.58 0.14 -39.06
N LYS A 254 34.31 -0.29 -39.01
CA LYS A 254 33.90 -1.58 -39.56
C LYS A 254 34.18 -1.68 -41.06
N LYS A 255 33.91 -0.61 -41.82
CA LYS A 255 34.23 -0.61 -43.25
C LYS A 255 35.72 -0.73 -43.48
N THR A 256 36.55 0.04 -42.78
CA THR A 256 38.01 0.01 -42.98
C THR A 256 38.64 -1.34 -42.63
N GLU A 257 38.13 -2.04 -41.62
CA GLU A 257 38.59 -3.40 -41.26
C GLU A 257 38.31 -4.41 -42.38
N VAL A 258 37.17 -4.28 -43.09
CA VAL A 258 36.79 -5.18 -44.19
C VAL A 258 37.65 -4.99 -45.46
N TRP A 259 38.29 -3.83 -45.65
CA TRP A 259 39.18 -3.58 -46.80
C TRP A 259 40.66 -3.89 -46.51
N SER A 260 40.97 -4.41 -45.32
CA SER A 260 42.34 -4.74 -44.90
C SER A 260 42.60 -6.25 -44.72
N GLU A 261 41.62 -7.09 -45.07
CA GLU A 261 41.75 -8.55 -45.28
C GLU A 261 41.79 -8.90 -46.77
#